data_AF-A0A968QT26-F1
#
_entry.id   AF-A0A968QT26-F1
#
_cell.length_a   1.000
_cell.length_b   1.000
_cell.length_c   1.000
_cell.angle_alpha   90.00
_cell.angle_beta   90.00
_cell.angle_gamma   90.00
#
_symmetry.space_group_name_H-M   'P 1'
#
loop_
_entity.id
_entity.type
_entity.pdbx_description
1 polymer ?
#
loop_
_entity_poly.entity_id
_entity_poly.type
_entity_poly.pdbx_seq_one_letter_code
_entity_poly.pdbx_strand_id
1 'polypeptide(L)'
;MCGKCGREIRKFYGYGRETELRHLPISGHKTYIRIRPKRYECPYCAGKPTTTQRLPWYDPGSPHTRAYEDHIILAMICSTVTDVSMKEDTGYEAVMGITGRRTAGDADRIIHPSVPVLPVPMRFH
;
A
#
# COMPACT_ATOMS: atom_id res chain seq x y z
N MET A 1 5.19 -16.14 -5.79
CA MET A 1 6.52 -16.70 -6.13
C MET A 1 7.25 -17.08 -4.85
N CYS A 2 8.10 -18.09 -4.90
CA CYS A 2 8.97 -18.51 -3.79
C CYS A 2 10.09 -17.49 -3.58
N GLY A 3 10.27 -17.01 -2.34
CA GLY A 3 11.37 -16.10 -2.01
C GLY A 3 12.77 -16.71 -2.14
N LYS A 4 12.90 -18.04 -2.14
CA LYS A 4 14.20 -18.74 -2.24
C LYS A 4 14.59 -19.12 -3.67
N CYS A 5 13.65 -19.63 -4.47
CA CYS A 5 13.94 -20.14 -5.82
C CYS A 5 13.22 -19.40 -6.94
N GLY A 6 12.42 -18.37 -6.65
CA GLY A 6 11.68 -17.58 -7.64
C GLY A 6 10.49 -18.27 -8.31
N ARG A 7 10.36 -19.61 -8.21
CA ARG A 7 9.29 -20.36 -8.87
C ARG A 7 7.89 -19.98 -8.37
N GLU A 8 6.88 -20.13 -9.23
CA GLU A 8 5.49 -19.99 -8.83
C GLU A 8 5.13 -21.07 -7.79
N ILE A 9 4.39 -20.68 -6.74
CA ILE A 9 3.90 -21.59 -5.72
C ILE A 9 2.37 -21.55 -5.74
N ARG A 10 1.74 -22.71 -5.89
CA ARG A 10 0.28 -22.87 -5.83
C ARG A 10 -0.20 -23.70 -4.65
N LYS A 11 0.72 -24.42 -3.98
CA LYS A 11 0.39 -25.26 -2.83
C LYS A 11 0.01 -24.38 -1.63
N PHE A 12 -1.28 -24.35 -1.30
CA PHE A 12 -1.79 -23.70 -0.11
C PHE A 12 -1.26 -24.42 1.14
N TYR A 13 -0.78 -23.64 2.10
CA TYR A 13 -0.28 -24.13 3.38
C TYR A 13 -1.22 -23.79 4.53
N GLY A 14 -1.82 -22.59 4.50
CA GLY A 14 -2.69 -22.12 5.55
C GLY A 14 -2.88 -20.61 5.51
N TYR A 15 -3.43 -20.06 6.58
CA TYR A 15 -3.58 -18.62 6.74
C TYR A 15 -2.50 -18.06 7.66
N GLY A 16 -2.09 -16.81 7.39
CA GLY A 16 -1.31 -16.01 8.32
C GLY A 16 -2.16 -15.52 9.50
N ARG A 17 -1.50 -14.74 10.35
CA ARG A 17 -2.17 -14.00 11.43
C ARG A 17 -3.22 -13.05 10.84
N GLU A 18 -4.32 -12.90 11.54
CA GLU A 18 -5.32 -11.89 11.21
C GLU A 18 -4.77 -10.49 11.49
N THR A 19 -4.95 -9.60 10.52
CA THR A 19 -4.55 -8.20 10.60
C THR A 19 -5.73 -7.33 10.24
N GLU A 20 -5.91 -6.26 11.01
CA GLU A 20 -6.85 -5.19 10.73
C GLU A 20 -6.11 -4.02 10.08
N LEU A 21 -6.63 -3.54 8.95
CA LEU A 21 -6.06 -2.45 8.18
C LEU A 21 -7.03 -1.28 8.15
N ARG A 22 -6.58 -0.10 8.55
CA ARG A 22 -7.37 1.12 8.40
C ARG A 22 -7.54 1.44 6.92
N HIS A 23 -8.79 1.69 6.52
CA HIS A 23 -9.19 2.03 5.16
C HIS A 23 -9.84 3.41 5.11
N LEU A 24 -10.24 3.82 3.90
CA LEU A 24 -10.92 5.08 3.65
C LEU A 24 -12.16 5.24 4.54
N PRO A 25 -12.41 6.44 5.09
CA PRO A 25 -13.61 6.66 5.88
C PRO A 25 -14.85 6.51 5.00
N ILE A 26 -15.86 5.83 5.52
CA ILE A 26 -17.17 5.72 4.87
C ILE A 26 -18.14 6.58 5.68
N SER A 27 -18.73 7.58 5.02
CA SER A 27 -19.63 8.55 5.66
C SER A 27 -19.02 9.23 6.89
N GLY A 28 -17.73 9.57 6.83
CA GLY A 28 -16.99 10.20 7.92
C GLY A 28 -16.60 9.29 9.08
N HIS A 29 -16.92 7.99 9.02
CA HIS A 29 -16.58 7.02 10.07
C HIS A 29 -15.31 6.26 9.71
N LYS A 30 -14.51 5.92 10.73
CA LYS A 30 -13.33 5.07 10.56
C LYS A 30 -13.74 3.69 10.06
N THR A 31 -13.18 3.27 8.94
CA THR A 31 -13.43 1.97 8.33
C THR A 31 -12.19 1.09 8.43
N TYR A 32 -12.39 -0.20 8.66
CA TYR A 32 -11.31 -1.17 8.77
C TYR A 32 -11.60 -2.39 7.89
N ILE A 33 -10.55 -2.96 7.29
CA ILE A 33 -10.59 -4.22 6.56
C ILE A 33 -9.81 -5.25 7.37
N ARG A 34 -10.47 -6.35 7.76
CA ARG A 34 -9.83 -7.49 8.41
C ARG A 34 -9.45 -8.53 7.38
N ILE A 35 -8.20 -8.97 7.38
CA ILE A 35 -7.70 -9.98 6.47
C ILE A 35 -6.89 -11.06 7.17
N ARG A 36 -6.88 -12.24 6.55
CA ARG A 36 -5.99 -13.35 6.87
C ARG A 36 -5.19 -13.72 5.61
N PRO A 37 -3.97 -13.21 5.43
CA PRO A 37 -3.19 -13.45 4.21
C PRO A 37 -2.94 -14.94 3.98
N LYS A 38 -3.14 -15.43 2.77
CA LYS A 38 -2.85 -16.84 2.44
C LYS A 38 -1.34 -17.10 2.53
N ARG A 39 -0.94 -18.27 3.01
CA ARG A 39 0.44 -18.75 3.00
C ARG A 39 0.54 -19.94 2.07
N TYR A 40 1.62 -19.95 1.30
CA TYR A 40 1.91 -20.99 0.31
C TYR A 40 3.23 -21.66 0.65
N GLU A 41 3.31 -22.99 0.46
CA GLU A 41 4.52 -23.77 0.72
C GLU A 41 5.21 -24.14 -0.59
N CYS A 42 6.50 -23.84 -0.73
CA CYS A 42 7.26 -24.22 -1.92
C CYS A 42 7.54 -25.73 -1.94
N PRO A 43 7.05 -26.49 -2.95
CA PRO A 43 7.30 -27.93 -3.03
C PRO A 43 8.70 -28.26 -3.58
N TYR A 44 9.40 -27.28 -4.18
CA TYR A 44 10.67 -27.50 -4.89
C TYR A 44 11.91 -27.27 -4.04
N CYS A 45 11.80 -26.49 -2.96
CA CYS A 45 12.95 -26.15 -2.12
C CYS A 45 13.06 -27.13 -0.94
N ALA A 46 14.29 -27.59 -0.67
CA ALA A 46 14.60 -28.26 0.59
C ALA A 46 14.20 -27.37 1.78
N GLY A 47 13.56 -27.98 2.79
CA GLY A 47 13.00 -27.28 3.95
C GLY A 47 11.62 -26.65 3.73
N LYS A 48 11.01 -26.80 2.54
CA LYS A 48 9.63 -26.37 2.24
C LYS A 48 9.29 -24.96 2.76
N PRO A 49 10.05 -23.92 2.35
CA PRO A 49 9.84 -22.57 2.84
C PRO A 49 8.42 -22.09 2.49
N THR A 50 7.80 -21.38 3.43
CA THR A 50 6.49 -20.77 3.23
C THR A 50 6.61 -19.31 2.81
N THR A 51 5.75 -18.86 1.89
CA THR A 51 5.65 -17.45 1.50
C THR A 51 4.23 -16.95 1.76
N THR A 52 4.12 -15.79 2.41
CA THR A 52 2.84 -15.11 2.62
C THR A 52 2.42 -14.35 1.37
N GLN A 53 1.14 -14.38 1.07
CA GLN A 53 0.52 -13.66 -0.03
C GLN A 53 0.84 -12.16 0.06
N ARG A 54 1.19 -11.58 -1.09
CA ARG A 54 1.30 -10.14 -1.28
C ARG A 54 0.20 -9.71 -2.24
N LEU A 55 -0.49 -8.61 -1.92
CA LEU A 55 -1.52 -8.02 -2.75
C LEU A 55 -1.18 -6.54 -2.99
N PRO A 56 -1.57 -5.95 -4.13
CA PRO A 56 -1.13 -4.60 -4.50
C PRO A 56 -1.76 -3.48 -3.65
N TRP A 57 -2.83 -3.77 -2.91
CA TRP A 57 -3.65 -2.78 -2.20
C TRP A 57 -3.25 -2.59 -0.73
N TYR A 58 -2.31 -3.38 -0.19
CA TYR A 58 -1.72 -3.16 1.13
C TYR A 58 -0.28 -3.66 1.20
N ASP A 59 0.51 -3.05 2.08
CA ASP A 59 1.88 -3.46 2.34
C ASP A 59 1.96 -4.31 3.62
N PRO A 60 2.60 -5.49 3.59
CA PRO A 60 2.75 -6.32 4.78
C PRO A 60 3.44 -5.56 5.91
N GLY A 61 2.79 -5.50 7.09
CA GLY A 61 3.30 -4.79 8.26
C GLY A 61 2.83 -3.34 8.37
N SER A 62 2.25 -2.76 7.32
CA SER A 62 1.51 -1.49 7.46
C SER A 62 0.16 -1.75 8.12
N PRO A 63 -0.27 -0.92 9.09
CA PRO A 63 -1.63 -0.98 9.62
C PRO A 63 -2.65 -0.26 8.72
N HIS A 64 -2.24 0.21 7.54
CA HIS A 64 -3.07 0.97 6.62
C HIS A 64 -3.16 0.27 5.26
N THR A 65 -4.30 0.43 4.60
CA THR A 65 -4.41 0.14 3.17
C THR A 65 -3.68 1.20 2.35
N ARG A 66 -3.20 0.83 1.16
CA ARG A 66 -2.53 1.77 0.26
C ARG A 66 -3.42 2.94 -0.15
N ALA A 67 -4.70 2.67 -0.38
CA ALA A 67 -5.68 3.71 -0.68
C ALA A 67 -5.84 4.71 0.47
N TYR A 68 -5.82 4.24 1.73
CA TYR A 68 -5.82 5.14 2.89
C TYR A 68 -4.55 5.97 2.96
N GLU A 69 -3.39 5.36 2.73
CA GLU A 69 -2.12 6.10 2.68
C GLU A 69 -2.15 7.20 1.60
N ASP A 70 -2.65 6.90 0.40
CA ASP A 70 -2.80 7.89 -0.68
C ASP A 70 -3.77 9.02 -0.32
N HIS A 71 -4.86 8.71 0.38
CA HIS A 71 -5.79 9.70 0.93
C HIS A 71 -5.11 10.63 1.95
N ILE A 72 -4.25 10.09 2.83
CA ILE A 72 -3.45 10.92 3.76
C ILE A 72 -2.53 11.87 2.99
N ILE A 73 -1.85 11.41 1.93
CA ILE A 73 -0.99 12.28 1.11
C ILE A 73 -1.79 13.42 0.47
N LEU A 74 -2.99 13.13 -0.04
CA LEU A 74 -3.85 14.18 -0.60
C LEU A 74 -4.36 15.14 0.47
N ALA A 75 -4.71 14.65 1.65
CA ALA A 75 -5.16 15.47 2.78
C ALA A 75 -4.07 16.43 3.29
N MET A 76 -2.79 16.09 3.08
CA MET A 76 -1.65 16.96 3.40
C MET A 76 -1.55 18.20 2.51
N ILE A 77 -2.19 18.20 1.33
CA ILE A 77 -2.19 19.37 0.45
C ILE A 77 -2.85 20.54 1.20
N CYS A 78 -2.14 21.65 1.33
CA CYS A 78 -2.57 22.85 2.05
C CYS A 78 -2.97 22.61 3.52
N SER A 79 -2.52 21.52 4.15
CA SER A 79 -2.74 21.21 5.56
C SER A 79 -1.42 20.92 6.28
N THR A 80 -1.36 21.18 7.57
CA THR A 80 -0.24 20.70 8.39
C THR A 80 -0.41 19.22 8.76
N VAL A 81 0.68 18.57 9.18
CA VAL A 81 0.63 17.19 9.71
C VAL A 81 -0.33 17.10 10.89
N THR A 82 -0.33 18.12 11.76
CA THR A 82 -1.24 18.23 12.91
C THR A 82 -2.70 18.34 12.45
N ASP A 83 -2.99 19.15 11.42
CA ASP A 83 -4.36 19.25 10.88
C ASP A 83 -4.85 17.91 10.35
N VAL A 84 -4.03 17.20 9.59
CA VAL A 84 -4.38 15.86 9.06
C VAL A 84 -4.53 14.85 10.19
N SER A 85 -3.64 14.87 11.18
CA SER A 85 -3.74 14.04 12.38
C SER A 85 -5.09 14.22 13.09
N MET A 86 -5.55 15.47 13.22
CA MET A 86 -6.84 15.80 13.82
C MET A 86 -8.03 15.41 12.93
N LYS A 87 -8.01 15.79 11.64
CA LYS A 87 -9.08 15.48 10.66
C LYS A 87 -9.33 13.98 10.54
N GLU A 88 -8.24 13.22 10.53
CA GLU A 88 -8.28 11.77 10.34
C GLU A 88 -8.29 11.01 11.65
N ASP A 89 -8.17 11.65 12.80
CA ASP A 89 -8.01 10.98 14.09
C ASP A 89 -6.99 9.82 13.99
N THR A 90 -5.81 10.20 13.48
CA THR A 90 -4.62 9.37 13.24
C THR A 90 -3.44 10.04 13.92
N GLY A 91 -2.62 9.30 14.66
CA GLY A 91 -1.50 9.89 15.39
C GLY A 91 -0.49 10.59 14.46
N TYR A 92 0.10 11.68 14.95
CA TYR A 92 1.10 12.48 14.21
C TYR A 92 2.21 11.62 13.57
N GLU A 93 2.81 10.71 14.35
CA GLU A 93 3.86 9.81 13.86
C GLU A 93 3.39 8.84 12.78
N ALA A 94 2.11 8.44 12.82
CA ALA A 94 1.54 7.61 11.76
C ALA A 94 1.40 8.39 10.46
N VAL A 95 0.98 9.66 10.52
CA VAL A 95 0.92 10.55 9.35
C VAL A 95 2.32 10.78 8.78
N MET A 96 3.31 11.12 9.62
CA MET A 96 4.71 11.26 9.19
C MET A 96 5.26 9.98 8.57
N GLY A 97 5.00 8.84 9.20
CA GLY A 97 5.43 7.54 8.69
C GLY A 97 4.81 7.19 7.34
N ILE A 98 3.53 7.50 7.12
CA ILE A 98 2.87 7.35 5.81
C ILE A 98 3.55 8.24 4.78
N THR A 99 3.70 9.54 5.08
CA THR A 99 4.33 10.51 4.19
C THR A 99 5.73 10.08 3.79
N GLY A 100 6.58 9.71 4.76
CA GLY A 100 7.94 9.24 4.49
C GLY A 100 7.98 7.98 3.62
N ARG A 101 7.07 7.01 3.83
CA ARG A 101 7.01 5.80 2.99
C ARG A 101 6.59 6.11 1.55
N ARG A 102 5.61 6.98 1.34
CA ARG A 102 5.10 7.30 0.01
C ARG A 102 6.08 8.17 -0.78
N THR A 103 6.71 9.17 -0.16
CA THR A 103 7.67 10.04 -0.83
C THR A 103 9.01 9.36 -1.11
N ALA A 104 9.50 8.51 -0.20
CA ALA A 104 10.69 7.70 -0.45
C ALA A 104 10.44 6.67 -1.57
N GLY A 105 9.24 6.09 -1.63
CA GLY A 105 8.84 5.21 -2.72
C GLY A 105 8.66 5.91 -4.07
N ASP A 106 8.37 7.21 -4.08
CA ASP A 106 8.20 8.00 -5.30
C ASP A 106 9.52 8.43 -5.93
N ALA A 107 10.59 8.60 -5.14
CA ALA A 107 11.94 8.86 -5.68
C ALA A 107 12.43 7.71 -6.60
N ASP A 108 12.03 6.46 -6.31
CA ASP A 108 12.30 5.29 -7.17
C ASP A 108 11.32 5.17 -8.37
N ARG A 109 10.16 5.83 -8.34
CA ARG A 109 9.14 5.78 -9.41
C ARG A 109 9.34 6.84 -10.50
N ILE A 110 10.27 7.78 -10.33
CA ILE A 110 10.61 8.78 -11.36
C ILE A 110 11.34 8.15 -12.57
N ILE A 111 11.71 6.86 -12.52
CA ILE A 111 12.06 6.10 -13.71
C ILE A 111 10.77 5.60 -14.40
N HIS A 112 10.02 6.50 -15.04
CA HIS A 112 9.02 6.10 -16.03
C HIS A 112 9.54 6.39 -17.45
N PRO A 113 9.42 5.46 -18.41
CA PRO A 113 9.60 5.80 -19.82
C PRO A 113 8.50 6.79 -20.21
N SER A 114 8.94 7.90 -20.82
CA SER A 114 8.16 8.97 -21.44
C SER A 114 6.68 8.65 -21.73
N VAL A 115 5.76 9.27 -20.99
CA VAL A 115 4.39 9.49 -21.48
C VAL A 115 4.47 10.63 -22.50
N PRO A 116 4.11 10.43 -23.77
CA PRO A 116 4.10 11.53 -24.73
C PRO A 116 2.96 12.48 -24.38
N VAL A 117 3.31 13.70 -24.02
CA VAL A 117 2.38 14.83 -23.97
C VAL A 117 1.86 15.07 -25.40
N LEU A 118 0.60 14.71 -25.64
CA LEU A 118 -0.09 15.11 -26.87
C LEU A 118 -0.31 16.63 -26.85
N PRO A 119 0.02 17.35 -27.93
CA PRO A 119 -0.16 18.80 -27.97
C PRO A 119 -1.65 19.14 -27.96
N VAL A 120 -2.04 20.03 -27.05
CA VAL A 120 -3.37 20.64 -27.05
C VAL A 120 -3.43 21.61 -28.24
N PRO A 121 -4.37 21.47 -29.19
CA PRO A 121 -4.47 22.42 -30.29
C PRO A 121 -4.93 23.78 -29.74
N MET A 122 -4.09 24.80 -29.89
CA MET A 122 -4.48 26.20 -29.69
C MET A 122 -5.62 26.53 -30.66
N ARG A 123 -6.81 26.81 -30.11
CA ARG A 123 -7.88 27.45 -30.87
C ARG A 123 -7.55 28.94 -30.93
N PHE A 124 -7.11 29.41 -32.09
CA PHE A 124 -7.16 30.83 -32.42
C PHE A 124 -8.62 31.24 -32.61
N HIS A 125 -9.06 32.27 -31.90
CA HIS A 125 -10.20 33.12 -32.26
C HIS A 125 -9.68 34.55 -32.30
#